data_AF-A0A975RKI7-F1
#
_entry.id   AF-A0A975RKI7-F1
#
_cell.length_a   1.000
_cell.length_b   1.000
_cell.length_c   1.000
_cell.angle_alpha   90.00
_cell.angle_beta   90.00
_cell.angle_gamma   90.00
#
_symmetry.space_group_name_H-M   'P 1'
#
loop_
_entity.id
_entity.type
_entity.pdbx_description
1 polymer ?
#
loop_
_entity_poly.entity_id
_entity_poly.type
_entity_poly.pdbx_seq_one_letter_code
_entity_poly.pdbx_strand_id
1 'polypeptide(L)'
;MRRADDRPTHDRSGSGRARGFDDARTIMWCYEARVRVHERLGETSFLADETVASVHVQNTRRADRVELRAFDPAGMPVGGDVLYVDRLNQRLDVAPEFDHDYTGMAVPEGSELDQAIAREDGWVINMRALREYDPVVDRKATQRAVFLAHLGDMMQDDQVRGFLLESDSGGDEPGEPEPELG
;
A
#
# COMPACT_ATOMS: atom_id res chain seq x y z
N MET A 1 -3.74 -53.30 -29.06
CA MET A 1 -3.24 -53.48 -27.68
C MET A 1 -2.31 -52.31 -27.39
N ARG A 2 -2.76 -51.36 -26.55
CA ARG A 2 -2.02 -50.14 -26.19
C ARG A 2 -0.85 -50.50 -25.29
N ARG A 3 0.33 -49.88 -25.48
CA ARG A 3 1.28 -49.66 -24.38
C ARG A 3 1.63 -48.18 -24.35
N ALA A 4 1.21 -47.58 -23.24
CA ALA A 4 1.54 -46.28 -22.69
C ALA A 4 3.07 -46.10 -22.65
N ASP A 5 3.57 -44.98 -23.17
CA ASP A 5 3.99 -43.81 -22.37
C ASP A 5 5.02 -44.16 -21.30
N ASP A 6 6.28 -43.87 -21.62
CA ASP A 6 7.31 -43.60 -20.62
C ASP A 6 8.27 -42.55 -21.20
N ARG A 7 7.91 -41.28 -21.00
CA ARG A 7 8.88 -40.17 -21.01
C ARG A 7 8.76 -39.48 -19.66
N PRO A 8 9.83 -39.41 -18.86
CA PRO A 8 9.86 -38.47 -17.76
C PRO A 8 10.04 -37.07 -18.37
N THR A 9 8.94 -36.42 -18.75
CA THR A 9 8.93 -34.95 -18.88
C THR A 9 8.86 -34.40 -17.47
N HIS A 10 9.98 -34.40 -16.75
CA HIS A 10 10.15 -33.54 -15.61
C HIS A 10 10.49 -32.14 -16.10
N ASP A 11 9.51 -31.53 -16.78
CA ASP A 11 9.52 -30.11 -17.07
C ASP A 11 8.87 -29.40 -15.87
N ARG A 12 9.58 -29.41 -14.74
CA ARG A 12 9.36 -28.49 -13.62
C ARG A 12 10.41 -27.39 -13.66
N SER A 13 10.57 -26.79 -14.82
CA SER A 13 11.16 -25.46 -14.97
C SER A 13 10.06 -24.44 -15.31
N GLY A 14 8.91 -24.56 -14.65
CA GLY A 14 8.02 -23.42 -14.49
C GLY A 14 8.59 -22.59 -13.36
N SER A 15 9.19 -21.44 -13.67
CA SER A 15 9.72 -20.51 -12.67
C SER A 15 8.58 -20.10 -11.72
N GLY A 16 8.50 -20.80 -10.59
CA GLY A 16 7.64 -20.46 -9.46
C GLY A 16 8.14 -19.17 -8.85
N ARG A 17 7.80 -18.04 -9.48
CA ARG A 17 7.99 -16.73 -8.88
C ARG A 17 7.14 -16.74 -7.61
N ALA A 18 7.79 -16.57 -6.47
CA ALA A 18 7.18 -16.61 -5.15
C ALA A 18 6.00 -15.63 -5.12
N ARG A 19 4.78 -16.16 -5.11
CA ARG A 19 3.57 -15.37 -5.34
C ARG A 19 3.37 -14.38 -4.19
N GLY A 20 3.74 -14.79 -2.97
CA GLY A 20 3.76 -13.94 -1.79
C GLY A 20 4.77 -12.78 -1.87
N PHE A 21 5.90 -12.95 -2.54
CA PHE A 21 6.86 -11.86 -2.80
C PHE A 21 6.26 -10.80 -3.72
N ASP A 22 5.62 -11.20 -4.82
CA ASP A 22 4.96 -10.27 -5.75
C ASP A 22 3.77 -9.56 -5.08
N ASP A 23 2.98 -10.28 -4.28
CA ASP A 23 1.87 -9.72 -3.49
C ASP A 23 2.39 -8.71 -2.45
N ALA A 24 3.42 -9.08 -1.68
CA ALA A 24 4.03 -8.21 -0.68
C ALA A 24 4.66 -6.95 -1.29
N ARG A 25 5.31 -7.09 -2.46
CA ARG A 25 5.85 -5.94 -3.20
C ARG A 25 4.73 -4.99 -3.60
N THR A 26 3.59 -5.53 -4.04
CA THR A 26 2.42 -4.73 -4.42
C THR A 26 1.84 -4.00 -3.21
N ILE A 27 1.69 -4.70 -2.07
CA ILE A 27 1.25 -4.10 -0.80
C ILE A 27 2.18 -2.95 -0.38
N MET A 28 3.49 -3.17 -0.44
CA MET A 28 4.47 -2.13 -0.11
C MET A 28 4.42 -0.93 -1.05
N TRP A 29 4.26 -1.15 -2.36
CA TRP A 29 4.13 -0.05 -3.32
C TRP A 29 2.87 0.78 -3.03
N CYS A 30 1.72 0.15 -2.80
CA CYS A 30 0.49 0.87 -2.44
C CYS A 30 0.68 1.68 -1.14
N TYR A 31 1.33 1.11 -0.13
CA TYR A 31 1.68 1.83 1.10
C TYR A 31 2.57 3.05 0.84
N GLU A 32 3.65 2.88 0.05
CA GLU A 32 4.54 3.99 -0.30
C GLU A 32 3.83 5.09 -1.07
N ALA A 33 2.88 4.75 -1.95
CA ALA A 33 2.06 5.72 -2.65
C ALA A 33 1.19 6.53 -1.68
N ARG A 34 0.50 5.87 -0.74
CA ARG A 34 -0.32 6.55 0.28
C ARG A 34 0.50 7.49 1.16
N VAL A 35 1.62 7.01 1.70
CA VAL A 35 2.52 7.81 2.54
C VAL A 35 3.00 9.03 1.77
N ARG A 36 3.43 8.83 0.52
CA ARG A 36 3.92 9.92 -0.33
C ARG A 36 2.85 10.97 -0.59
N VAL A 37 1.62 10.57 -0.91
CA VAL A 37 0.52 11.54 -1.09
C VAL A 37 0.33 12.36 0.18
N HIS A 38 0.25 11.71 1.34
CA HIS A 38 0.06 12.41 2.61
C HIS A 38 1.22 13.37 2.94
N GLU A 39 2.47 12.92 2.84
CA GLU A 39 3.66 13.74 3.11
C GLU A 39 3.74 14.96 2.17
N ARG A 40 3.52 14.74 0.87
CA ARG A 40 3.64 15.77 -0.16
C ARG A 40 2.52 16.80 -0.09
N LEU A 41 1.29 16.37 0.19
CA LEU A 41 0.18 17.31 0.42
C LEU A 41 0.37 18.07 1.75
N GLY A 42 1.12 17.52 2.71
CA GLY A 42 1.56 18.21 3.91
C GLY A 42 2.55 19.37 3.68
N GLU A 43 3.16 19.46 2.50
CA GLU A 43 3.96 20.63 2.11
C GLU A 43 3.07 21.82 1.65
N THR A 44 1.78 21.59 1.44
CA THR A 44 0.78 22.60 1.04
C THR A 44 -0.07 23.05 2.23
N SER A 45 -0.82 24.14 2.08
CA SER A 45 -1.81 24.54 3.08
C SER A 45 -3.12 23.73 3.05
N PHE A 46 -3.33 22.87 2.05
CA PHE A 46 -4.63 22.23 1.80
C PHE A 46 -5.07 21.27 2.90
N LEU A 47 -4.14 20.58 3.58
CA LEU A 47 -4.49 19.70 4.70
C LEU A 47 -5.07 20.48 5.89
N ALA A 48 -4.54 21.69 6.16
CA ALA A 48 -4.98 22.54 7.27
C ALA A 48 -6.22 23.37 6.95
N ASP A 49 -6.49 23.63 5.67
CA ASP A 49 -7.65 24.42 5.24
C ASP A 49 -8.90 23.55 5.10
N GLU A 50 -9.80 23.61 6.09
CA GLU A 50 -11.06 22.86 6.11
C GLU A 50 -12.03 23.23 4.98
N THR A 51 -11.84 24.37 4.32
CA THR A 51 -12.66 24.76 3.17
C THR A 51 -12.34 23.96 1.91
N VAL A 52 -11.14 23.35 1.85
CA VAL A 52 -10.75 22.47 0.75
C VAL A 52 -11.37 21.09 0.96
N ALA A 53 -12.28 20.71 0.06
CA ALA A 53 -12.91 19.40 0.05
C ALA A 53 -12.13 18.39 -0.81
N SER A 54 -11.55 18.87 -1.92
CA SER A 54 -10.81 18.01 -2.84
C SER A 54 -9.63 18.73 -3.49
N VAL A 55 -8.66 17.95 -3.95
CA VAL A 55 -7.52 18.46 -4.72
C VAL A 55 -7.38 17.62 -5.99
N HIS A 56 -7.49 18.28 -7.14
CA HIS A 56 -7.19 17.67 -8.43
C HIS A 56 -5.68 17.70 -8.68
N VAL A 57 -5.09 16.53 -8.88
CA VAL A 57 -3.69 16.34 -9.25
C VAL A 57 -3.61 16.25 -10.75
N GLN A 58 -3.11 17.30 -11.41
CA GLN A 58 -3.07 17.32 -12.88
C GLN A 58 -2.02 16.36 -13.43
N ASN A 59 -2.39 15.63 -14.48
CA ASN A 59 -1.48 14.79 -15.24
C ASN A 59 -0.66 15.63 -16.21
N THR A 60 0.39 16.26 -15.69
CA THR A 60 1.34 17.00 -16.54
C THR A 60 2.40 16.07 -17.13
N ARG A 61 2.72 16.31 -18.41
CA ARG A 61 3.87 15.68 -19.11
C ARG A 61 5.21 16.12 -18.53
N ARG A 62 5.23 17.21 -17.75
CA ARG A 62 6.43 17.69 -17.09
C ARG A 62 6.78 16.77 -15.92
N ALA A 63 8.00 16.24 -15.94
CA ALA A 63 8.48 15.33 -14.91
C ALA A 63 8.98 16.08 -13.65
N ASP A 64 9.25 17.39 -13.75
CA ASP A 64 9.88 18.22 -12.71
C ASP A 64 8.87 18.83 -11.73
N ARG A 65 7.57 18.67 -11.94
CA ARG A 65 6.53 19.27 -11.10
C ARG A 65 5.21 18.53 -11.18
N VAL A 66 4.38 18.74 -10.17
CA VAL A 66 2.98 18.33 -10.10
C VAL A 66 2.13 19.55 -9.81
N GLU A 67 1.15 19.81 -10.68
CA GLU A 67 0.24 20.94 -10.52
C GLU A 67 -1.02 20.49 -9.78
N LEU A 68 -1.38 21.23 -8.73
CA LEU A 68 -2.50 20.95 -7.85
C LEU A 68 -3.54 22.06 -7.97
N ARG A 69 -4.82 21.69 -8.02
CA ARG A 69 -5.94 22.63 -7.93
C ARG A 69 -6.90 22.18 -6.85
N ALA A 70 -7.15 23.07 -5.89
CA ALA A 70 -8.01 22.81 -4.74
C ALA A 70 -9.44 23.29 -5.01
N PHE A 71 -10.42 22.53 -4.54
CA PHE A 71 -11.84 22.82 -4.68
C PHE A 71 -12.57 22.75 -3.35
N ASP A 72 -13.61 23.57 -3.20
CA ASP A 72 -14.53 23.53 -2.08
C ASP A 72 -15.59 22.40 -2.24
N PRO A 73 -16.47 22.17 -1.24
CA PRO A 73 -17.52 21.17 -1.34
C PRO A 73 -18.54 21.39 -2.48
N ALA A 74 -18.63 22.61 -3.01
CA ALA A 74 -19.49 22.92 -4.16
C ALA A 74 -18.79 22.65 -5.50
N GLY A 75 -17.53 22.19 -5.48
CA GLY A 75 -16.73 21.95 -6.67
C GLY A 75 -16.19 23.24 -7.31
N MET A 76 -16.14 24.34 -6.56
CA MET A 76 -15.58 25.62 -7.01
C MET A 76 -14.11 25.73 -6.63
N PRO A 77 -13.25 26.31 -7.51
CA PRO A 77 -11.84 26.43 -7.24
C PRO A 77 -11.57 27.43 -6.12
N VAL A 78 -10.81 27.01 -5.10
CA VAL A 78 -10.41 27.85 -3.97
C VAL A 78 -8.91 28.19 -3.96
N GLY A 79 -8.10 27.44 -4.72
CA GLY A 79 -6.68 27.70 -4.82
C GLY A 79 -5.95 26.72 -5.72
N GLY A 80 -4.64 26.89 -5.82
CA GLY A 80 -3.76 25.97 -6.52
C GLY A 80 -2.35 26.08 -5.98
N ASP A 81 -1.58 25.01 -6.14
CA ASP A 81 -0.19 24.92 -5.70
C ASP A 81 0.61 24.08 -6.70
N VAL A 82 1.94 24.16 -6.62
CA VAL A 82 2.85 23.40 -7.49
C VAL A 82 3.91 22.74 -6.63
N LEU A 83 3.90 21.40 -6.64
CA LEU A 83 4.90 20.60 -5.96
C LEU A 83 6.03 20.25 -6.92
N TYR A 84 7.25 20.74 -6.65
CA TYR A 84 8.43 20.43 -7.45
C TYR A 84 8.95 19.01 -7.18
N VAL A 85 9.41 18.32 -8.22
CA VAL A 85 9.86 16.93 -8.19
C VAL A 85 11.34 16.90 -8.59
N ASP A 86 12.21 16.82 -7.58
CA ASP A 86 13.67 16.69 -7.76
C ASP A 86 14.09 15.22 -7.94
N ARG A 87 13.28 14.29 -7.42
CA ARG A 87 13.51 12.84 -7.45
C ARG A 87 12.25 12.11 -7.88
N LEU A 88 12.41 11.00 -8.61
CA LEU A 88 11.27 10.22 -9.12
C LEU A 88 10.30 9.77 -8.01
N ASN A 89 10.82 9.48 -6.81
CA ASN A 89 10.02 9.09 -5.65
C ASN A 89 9.26 10.25 -4.98
N GLN A 90 9.32 11.48 -5.51
CA GLN A 90 8.53 12.61 -5.05
C GLN A 90 7.30 12.88 -5.92
N ARG A 91 7.20 12.22 -7.09
CA ARG A 91 6.02 12.32 -7.94
C ARG A 91 4.85 11.63 -7.24
N LEU A 92 3.69 12.29 -7.27
CA LEU A 92 2.45 11.72 -6.77
C LEU A 92 1.97 10.63 -7.73
N ASP A 93 1.99 9.39 -7.23
CA ASP A 93 1.31 8.27 -7.86
C ASP A 93 -0.14 8.22 -7.37
N VAL A 94 -1.03 7.62 -8.16
CA VAL A 94 -2.43 7.45 -7.75
C VAL A 94 -2.48 6.53 -6.53
N ALA A 95 -3.13 7.01 -5.46
CA ALA A 95 -3.43 6.24 -4.27
C ALA A 95 -4.95 6.07 -4.18
N PRO A 96 -5.51 4.92 -4.62
CA PRO A 96 -6.95 4.73 -4.71
C PRO A 96 -7.69 5.04 -3.41
N GLU A 97 -7.09 4.77 -2.26
CA GLU A 97 -7.70 5.01 -0.94
C GLU A 97 -8.05 6.49 -0.68
N PHE A 98 -7.45 7.41 -1.43
CA PHE A 98 -7.76 8.83 -1.39
C PHE A 98 -8.50 9.31 -2.63
N ASP A 99 -8.66 8.48 -3.66
CA ASP A 99 -9.32 8.88 -4.89
C ASP A 99 -10.83 9.05 -4.67
N HIS A 100 -11.42 10.05 -5.31
CA HIS A 100 -12.84 10.34 -5.23
C HIS A 100 -13.74 9.15 -5.64
N ASP A 101 -13.34 8.37 -6.65
CA ASP A 101 -14.10 7.22 -7.16
C ASP A 101 -14.14 6.09 -6.13
N TYR A 102 -13.00 5.84 -5.49
CA TYR A 102 -12.88 4.80 -4.46
C TYR A 102 -13.56 5.20 -3.15
N THR A 103 -13.42 6.47 -2.76
CA THR A 103 -13.99 6.99 -1.52
C THR A 103 -15.48 7.30 -1.63
N GLY A 104 -16.04 7.29 -2.85
CA GLY A 104 -17.44 7.65 -3.12
C GLY A 104 -17.73 9.13 -2.83
N MET A 105 -16.73 10.00 -2.99
CA MET A 105 -16.90 11.43 -2.79
C MET A 105 -17.83 11.99 -3.87
N ALA A 106 -18.90 12.67 -3.45
CA ALA A 106 -19.82 13.29 -4.38
C ALA A 106 -19.13 14.43 -5.14
N VAL A 107 -19.29 14.44 -6.45
CA VAL A 107 -18.87 15.53 -7.34
C VAL A 107 -20.12 16.24 -7.85
N PRO A 108 -20.32 17.53 -7.54
CA PRO A 108 -21.48 18.26 -8.03
C PRO A 108 -21.46 18.38 -9.56
N GLU A 109 -22.50 17.91 -10.22
CA GLU A 109 -22.64 17.96 -11.68
C GLU A 109 -22.54 19.42 -12.20
N GLY A 110 -21.80 19.62 -13.28
CA GLY A 110 -21.60 20.94 -13.90
C GLY A 110 -20.65 21.87 -13.15
N SER A 111 -20.09 21.45 -12.01
CA SER A 111 -19.07 22.20 -11.28
C SER A 111 -17.74 22.26 -12.05
N GLU A 112 -16.83 23.15 -11.61
CA GLU A 112 -15.47 23.20 -12.16
C GLU A 112 -14.68 21.92 -11.85
N LEU A 113 -14.98 21.26 -10.73
CA LEU A 113 -14.41 19.95 -10.38
C LEU A 113 -14.90 18.86 -11.35
N ASP A 114 -16.19 18.81 -11.63
CA ASP A 114 -16.78 17.87 -12.60
C ASP A 114 -16.16 18.05 -14.00
N GLN A 115 -16.00 19.30 -14.43
CA GLN A 115 -15.30 19.62 -15.68
C GLN A 115 -13.82 19.24 -15.67
N ALA A 116 -13.14 19.31 -14.52
CA ALA A 116 -11.75 18.89 -14.41
C ALA A 116 -11.63 17.36 -14.55
N ILE A 117 -12.53 16.60 -13.93
CA ILE A 117 -12.60 15.14 -14.03
C ILE A 117 -12.94 14.72 -15.47
N ALA A 118 -13.91 15.36 -16.10
CA ALA A 118 -14.35 15.03 -17.47
C ALA A 118 -13.26 15.22 -18.54
N ARG A 119 -12.21 15.98 -18.24
CA ARG A 119 -11.03 16.11 -19.14
C ARG A 119 -10.07 14.93 -19.03
N GLU A 120 -10.27 14.04 -18.07
CA GLU A 120 -9.41 12.87 -17.78
C GLU A 120 -7.93 13.25 -17.54
N ASP A 121 -7.69 14.50 -17.13
CA ASP A 121 -6.36 15.11 -17.03
C ASP A 121 -5.77 14.99 -15.61
N GLY A 122 -5.97 13.86 -14.94
CA GLY A 122 -5.50 13.70 -13.56
C GLY A 122 -6.32 12.73 -12.72
N TRP A 123 -6.18 12.89 -11.41
CA TRP A 123 -7.00 12.18 -10.41
C TRP A 123 -7.34 13.14 -9.27
N VAL A 124 -8.38 12.81 -8.50
CA VAL A 124 -8.93 13.71 -7.49
C VAL A 124 -8.77 13.11 -6.10
N ILE A 125 -8.01 13.81 -5.27
CA ILE A 125 -7.82 13.47 -3.87
C ILE A 125 -9.01 14.01 -3.06
N ASN A 126 -9.71 13.12 -2.37
CA ASN A 126 -10.66 13.44 -1.32
C ASN A 126 -9.90 13.87 -0.05
N MET A 127 -9.94 15.16 0.27
CA MET A 127 -9.18 15.71 1.39
C MET A 127 -9.70 15.26 2.75
N ARG A 128 -10.97 14.84 2.85
CA ARG A 128 -11.48 14.23 4.08
C ARG A 128 -10.80 12.90 4.36
N ALA A 129 -10.75 12.02 3.36
CA ALA A 129 -10.08 10.71 3.50
C ALA A 129 -8.59 10.89 3.83
N LEU A 130 -7.93 11.88 3.21
CA LEU A 130 -6.53 12.18 3.49
C LEU A 130 -6.30 12.74 4.91
N ARG A 131 -7.20 13.57 5.44
CA ARG A 131 -7.10 14.09 6.83
C ARG A 131 -7.37 13.03 7.89
N GLU A 132 -8.24 12.07 7.58
CA GLU A 132 -8.55 10.94 8.46
C GLU A 132 -7.47 9.84 8.42
N TYR A 133 -6.51 9.91 7.49
CA TYR A 133 -5.42 8.96 7.35
C TYR A 133 -4.47 8.99 8.55
N ASP A 134 -4.23 7.82 9.15
CA ASP A 134 -3.24 7.62 10.20
C ASP A 134 -2.03 6.82 9.67
N PRO A 135 -0.87 7.48 9.43
CA PRO A 135 0.33 6.82 8.92
C PRO A 135 0.86 5.71 9.83
N VAL A 136 0.65 5.80 11.15
CA VAL A 136 1.13 4.83 12.13
C VAL A 136 0.28 3.56 12.07
N VAL A 137 -1.03 3.71 11.96
CA VAL A 137 -1.96 2.59 11.80
C VAL A 137 -1.73 1.89 10.46
N ASP A 138 -1.63 2.66 9.36
CA ASP A 138 -1.42 2.11 8.03
C ASP A 138 -0.08 1.35 7.92
N ARG A 139 1.00 1.90 8.50
CA ARG A 139 2.29 1.20 8.56
C ARG A 139 2.18 -0.16 9.24
N LYS A 140 1.51 -0.23 10.40
CA LYS A 140 1.33 -1.49 11.14
C LYS A 140 0.47 -2.49 10.36
N ALA A 141 -0.60 -2.03 9.73
CA ALA A 141 -1.46 -2.86 8.88
C ALA A 141 -0.68 -3.43 7.69
N THR A 142 0.09 -2.58 7.02
CA THR A 142 0.95 -2.95 5.89
C THR A 142 2.00 -3.98 6.29
N GLN A 143 2.72 -3.77 7.40
CA GLN A 143 3.71 -4.73 7.91
C GLN A 143 3.11 -6.12 8.16
N ARG A 144 1.90 -6.17 8.75
CA ARG A 144 1.18 -7.42 8.96
C ARG A 144 0.80 -8.08 7.63
N ALA A 145 0.27 -7.32 6.67
CA ALA A 145 -0.14 -7.84 5.38
C ALA A 145 1.05 -8.38 4.55
N VAL A 146 2.19 -7.68 4.56
CA VAL A 146 3.44 -8.13 3.92
C VAL A 146 3.94 -9.44 4.53
N PHE A 147 3.94 -9.53 5.86
CA PHE A 147 4.33 -10.75 6.57
C PHE A 147 3.42 -11.93 6.23
N LEU A 148 2.10 -11.72 6.21
CA LEU A 148 1.13 -12.74 5.82
C LEU A 148 1.32 -13.20 4.36
N ALA A 149 1.62 -12.28 3.44
CA ALA A 149 1.93 -12.62 2.06
C ALA A 149 3.18 -13.51 1.96
N HIS A 150 4.24 -13.18 2.71
CA HIS A 150 5.48 -13.98 2.73
C HIS A 150 5.32 -15.35 3.42
N LEU A 151 4.41 -15.48 4.40
CA LEU A 151 4.15 -16.78 5.05
C LEU A 151 3.68 -17.84 4.06
N GLY A 152 2.91 -17.47 3.04
CA GLY A 152 2.47 -18.39 1.99
C GLY A 152 3.63 -19.00 1.20
N ASP A 153 4.70 -18.22 0.97
CA ASP A 153 5.91 -18.70 0.29
C ASP A 153 6.78 -19.54 1.24
N MET A 154 6.97 -19.09 2.49
CA MET A 154 7.77 -19.83 3.48
C MET A 154 7.19 -21.22 3.80
N MET A 155 5.86 -21.37 3.77
CA MET A 155 5.20 -22.67 3.95
C MET A 155 5.45 -23.64 2.78
N GLN A 156 5.70 -23.14 1.57
CA GLN A 156 5.98 -23.96 0.38
C GLN A 156 7.43 -24.44 0.33
N ASP A 157 8.35 -23.69 0.94
CA ASP A 157 9.79 -23.98 1.00
C ASP A 157 10.20 -24.83 2.22
N ASP A 158 9.23 -25.41 2.95
CA ASP A 158 9.39 -26.20 4.19
C ASP A 158 10.19 -25.48 5.31
N GLN A 159 10.37 -24.15 5.20
CA GLN A 159 11.09 -23.31 6.18
C GLN A 159 10.28 -23.01 7.45
N VAL A 160 8.99 -23.35 7.46
CA VAL A 160 8.08 -23.07 8.59
C VAL A 160 8.22 -24.07 9.75
N ARG A 161 8.90 -25.21 9.55
CA ARG A 161 9.06 -26.22 10.61
C ARG A 161 9.92 -25.77 11.80
N GLY A 162 10.72 -24.71 11.66
CA GLY A 162 11.58 -24.21 12.74
C GLY A 162 10.96 -23.16 13.66
N PHE A 163 9.91 -22.45 13.23
CA PHE A 163 9.42 -21.26 13.95
C PHE A 163 8.13 -21.49 14.75
N LEU A 164 7.36 -22.54 14.41
CA LEU A 164 6.10 -22.89 15.11
C LEU A 164 6.27 -23.93 16.23
N LEU A 165 7.48 -24.47 16.45
CA LEU A 165 7.73 -25.56 17.41
C LEU A 165 8.66 -25.18 18.59
N GLU A 166 9.16 -23.95 18.68
CA GLU A 166 9.95 -23.49 19.85
C GLU A 166 9.09 -22.78 20.92
N SER A 167 7.84 -23.21 21.09
CA SER A 167 6.98 -22.74 22.20
C SER A 167 6.26 -23.90 22.89
N ASP A 168 6.92 -25.04 23.08
CA ASP A 168 6.55 -25.94 24.19
C ASP A 168 7.70 -26.88 24.61
N SER A 169 8.64 -26.37 25.39
CA SER A 169 9.38 -27.17 26.38
C SER A 169 9.92 -26.24 27.48
N GLY A 170 8.99 -25.54 28.13
CA GLY A 170 9.19 -25.09 29.50
C GLY A 170 8.69 -26.17 30.44
N GLY A 171 9.58 -26.78 31.21
CA GLY A 171 9.22 -27.74 32.25
C GLY A 171 10.45 -28.08 33.10
N ASP A 172 10.65 -27.29 34.16
CA ASP A 172 11.52 -27.60 35.29
C ASP A 172 11.31 -29.05 35.80
N GLU A 173 12.40 -29.79 36.00
CA GLU A 173 12.47 -30.79 37.07
C GLU A 173 13.61 -30.42 38.02
N PRO A 174 13.31 -29.97 39.25
CA PRO A 174 14.27 -29.92 40.33
C PRO A 174 14.19 -31.20 41.17
N GLY A 175 15.26 -31.99 41.11
CA GLY A 175 15.73 -32.83 42.23
C GLY A 175 15.33 -34.31 42.22
N GLU A 176 16.33 -35.17 42.44
CA GLU A 176 16.32 -36.08 43.61
C GLU A 176 17.78 -36.39 44.05
N PRO A 177 18.01 -36.68 45.35
CA PRO A 177 19.32 -36.64 46.00
C PRO A 177 20.08 -37.98 45.95
N GLU A 178 21.41 -37.92 45.86
CA GLU A 178 22.28 -39.08 46.13
C GLU A 178 22.57 -39.21 47.64
N PRO A 179 22.40 -40.40 48.24
CA PRO A 179 22.81 -40.66 49.60
C PRO A 179 24.24 -41.22 49.63
N GLU A 180 25.20 -40.47 50.19
CA GLU A 180 26.48 -41.07 50.60
C GLU A 180 26.42 -41.48 52.08
N LEU A 181 26.39 -42.81 52.27
CA LEU A 181 26.73 -43.51 53.50
C LEU A 181 28.17 -44.03 53.33
N GLY A 182 29.10 -43.61 54.19
CA GLY A 182 30.45 -44.16 54.26
C GLY A 182 31.46 -43.24 54.90
#